data_AF-A0A2E4IU88-F1
#
_entry.id   AF-A0A2E4IU88-F1
#
_cell.length_a   1.000
_cell.length_b   1.000
_cell.length_c   1.000
_cell.angle_alpha   90.00
_cell.angle_beta   90.00
_cell.angle_gamma   90.00
#
_symmetry.space_group_name_H-M   'P 1'
#
loop_
_entity.id
_entity.type
_entity.pdbx_description
1 polymer ?
#
loop_
_entity_poly.entity_id
_entity_poly.type
_entity_poly.pdbx_seq_one_letter_code
_entity_poly.pdbx_strand_id
1 'polypeptide(L)'
;MGLFYVFDGSSFVNTVYFEKNIVRRFVVFGFFRRNMAVIGWSIVLFFGVTMFSGSVFFGFDALKNRGKEKPKQSSGQFISLGNHDVDVRSFYSQYQAAMNQYTQAGNKVSPVLHEQILMQSLGYSVNQEAYYIAAQEEGVETTKEDISAVEQEYLLQADFKSRSELKKYLKKQKVDYKLFRSQLAREALIRKFQAQYGSGIVINSFFVENTFKQFKVDYIIVNNDALSYEQLTEQSAAVLNALTGGASVKELEATYQGIVSINSFAQPDYQDFLAFDEAIRGQLATTDLNMYLDPYCEASACFIIRVLDSKVKPKPDDYNEKNYATSLKETLQQQAFQKRINDVFDAHPIAVYDSVLKAIYYKSQGRLLESLNSYQELLSLNPSDPAPHFFRAEIFVQQEDVDAALDELEKGVLKVQMVPDTAFAELHIFYADLLIEKKRRKDAFSQYELAFNLVQQNMEYLKLLRERYKQHSFNDQIRKFDDRIAVLELEKQEQDKLSQKDLEAILDSADKDVVSPDVSKSVDSTVTDIDN
;
A
#
# COMPACT_ATOMS: atom_id res chain seq x y z
N MET A 1 -19.80 -8.05 -7.47
CA MET A 1 -18.34 -8.12 -7.73
C MET A 1 -17.77 -6.72 -7.74
N GLY A 2 -17.56 -6.15 -6.55
CA GLY A 2 -16.83 -4.91 -6.37
C GLY A 2 -15.40 -5.26 -5.96
N LEU A 3 -14.43 -4.99 -6.84
CA LEU A 3 -13.01 -5.05 -6.49
C LEU A 3 -12.67 -3.74 -5.78
N PHE A 4 -12.78 -3.73 -4.45
CA PHE A 4 -12.09 -2.73 -3.64
C PHE A 4 -10.60 -3.05 -3.68
N TYR A 5 -9.86 -2.28 -4.47
CA TYR A 5 -8.42 -2.30 -4.47
C TYR A 5 -7.93 -1.80 -3.11
N VAL A 6 -7.23 -2.67 -2.38
CA VAL A 6 -6.24 -2.28 -1.38
C VAL A 6 -5.34 -1.23 -2.04
N PHE A 7 -5.11 -0.10 -1.37
CA PHE A 7 -4.19 0.94 -1.82
C PHE A 7 -2.75 0.39 -1.87
N ASP A 8 -2.45 -0.38 -2.90
CA ASP A 8 -1.10 -0.76 -3.25
C ASP A 8 -0.51 0.31 -4.17
N GLY A 9 0.21 1.25 -3.55
CA GLY A 9 0.93 2.33 -4.22
C GLY A 9 2.03 1.88 -5.18
N SER A 10 2.26 0.57 -5.34
CA SER A 10 3.20 0.02 -6.33
C SER A 10 2.57 -0.24 -7.72
N SER A 11 1.24 -0.25 -7.82
CA SER A 11 0.53 -0.70 -9.04
C SER A 11 0.24 0.41 -10.07
N PHE A 12 0.40 1.69 -9.71
CA PHE A 12 -0.05 2.79 -10.58
C PHE A 12 1.00 3.30 -11.59
N VAL A 13 2.28 2.97 -11.44
CA VAL A 13 3.34 3.55 -12.30
C VAL A 13 3.56 2.77 -13.60
N ASN A 14 3.19 1.49 -13.68
CA ASN A 14 3.51 0.66 -14.85
C ASN A 14 2.32 0.28 -15.74
N THR A 15 1.08 0.54 -15.34
CA THR A 15 -0.08 -0.11 -15.99
C THR A 15 -0.78 0.77 -17.02
N VAL A 16 -0.61 2.10 -16.99
CA VAL A 16 -1.41 3.00 -17.87
C VAL A 16 -0.69 3.39 -19.17
N TYR A 17 0.64 3.22 -19.28
CA TYR A 17 1.39 3.58 -20.50
C TYR A 17 1.84 2.39 -21.37
N PHE A 18 1.57 1.14 -20.97
CA PHE A 18 2.17 -0.04 -21.61
C PHE A 18 1.28 -0.85 -22.57
N GLU A 19 -0.03 -0.59 -22.65
CA GLU A 19 -0.94 -1.47 -23.41
C GLU A 19 -1.19 -1.11 -24.89
N LYS A 20 -0.62 -0.03 -25.42
CA LYS A 20 -0.76 0.30 -26.85
C LYS A 20 0.61 0.49 -27.51
N ASN A 21 1.36 -0.60 -27.72
CA ASN A 21 2.18 -0.85 -28.94
C ASN A 21 3.06 -2.12 -28.86
N ILE A 22 2.57 -3.21 -29.48
CA ILE A 22 3.29 -4.06 -30.47
C ILE A 22 4.56 -4.83 -30.02
N VAL A 23 4.39 -6.15 -29.92
CA VAL A 23 5.14 -7.19 -30.66
C VAL A 23 6.48 -6.74 -31.28
N ARG A 24 7.58 -6.86 -30.52
CA ARG A 24 8.94 -7.28 -30.94
C ARG A 24 10.00 -6.64 -30.02
N ARG A 25 10.52 -7.43 -29.08
CA ARG A 25 11.96 -7.73 -28.94
C ARG A 25 12.21 -8.52 -27.66
N PHE A 26 12.46 -9.80 -27.85
CA PHE A 26 13.20 -10.65 -26.94
C PHE A 26 14.67 -10.20 -26.88
N VAL A 27 15.35 -10.60 -25.80
CA VAL A 27 16.79 -10.50 -25.52
C VAL A 27 17.22 -9.22 -24.82
N VAL A 28 17.22 -9.22 -23.48
CA VAL A 28 18.37 -8.99 -22.57
C VAL A 28 17.84 -9.13 -21.13
N PHE A 29 17.92 -10.31 -20.50
CA PHE A 29 17.81 -10.48 -19.02
C PHE A 29 18.35 -11.85 -18.56
N GLY A 30 19.62 -12.12 -18.85
CA GLY A 30 20.29 -13.38 -18.49
C GLY A 30 21.02 -13.40 -17.14
N PHE A 31 21.16 -12.25 -16.46
CA PHE A 31 22.11 -12.12 -15.33
C PHE A 31 21.46 -12.11 -13.93
N PHE A 32 20.17 -11.79 -13.80
CA PHE A 32 19.49 -11.66 -12.50
C PHE A 32 18.84 -12.95 -11.97
N ARG A 33 18.94 -14.07 -12.68
CA ARG A 33 18.11 -15.27 -12.39
C ARG A 33 18.64 -16.19 -11.30
N ARG A 34 19.83 -15.95 -10.72
CA ARG A 34 20.46 -16.92 -9.80
C ARG A 34 20.31 -16.61 -8.30
N ASN A 35 19.94 -15.40 -7.89
CA ASN A 35 19.86 -15.03 -6.46
C ASN A 35 18.50 -14.43 -6.02
N MET A 36 17.46 -14.42 -6.87
CA MET A 36 16.17 -13.78 -6.56
C MET A 36 15.35 -14.49 -5.45
N ALA A 37 15.53 -15.80 -5.23
CA ALA A 37 14.73 -16.54 -4.27
C ALA A 37 15.06 -16.21 -2.80
N VAL A 38 16.28 -15.78 -2.49
CA VAL A 38 16.69 -15.45 -1.10
C VAL A 38 16.52 -13.97 -0.80
N ILE A 39 16.74 -13.09 -1.80
CA ILE A 39 16.61 -11.63 -1.64
C ILE A 39 15.14 -11.19 -1.63
N GLY A 40 14.25 -11.89 -2.36
CA GLY A 40 12.81 -11.58 -2.39
C GLY A 40 12.09 -11.82 -1.07
N TRP A 41 12.46 -12.86 -0.32
CA TRP A 41 11.80 -13.18 0.97
C TRP A 41 12.26 -12.29 2.12
N SER A 42 13.53 -11.85 2.11
CA SER A 42 14.00 -10.87 3.10
C SER A 42 13.32 -9.52 2.92
N ILE A 43 13.04 -9.09 1.69
CA ILE A 43 12.38 -7.80 1.43
C ILE A 43 10.89 -7.84 1.79
N VAL A 44 10.19 -8.95 1.53
CA VAL A 44 8.74 -9.08 1.84
C VAL A 44 8.48 -9.21 3.36
N LEU A 45 9.31 -9.96 4.09
CA LEU A 45 9.20 -10.05 5.56
C LEU A 45 9.64 -8.74 6.25
N PHE A 46 10.61 -8.01 5.69
CA PHE A 46 11.02 -6.72 6.24
C PHE A 46 10.00 -5.62 5.94
N PHE A 47 9.41 -5.55 4.74
CA PHE A 47 8.36 -4.57 4.42
C PHE A 47 7.03 -4.85 5.14
N GLY A 48 6.62 -6.12 5.24
CA GLY A 48 5.38 -6.50 5.92
C GLY A 48 5.39 -6.28 7.44
N VAL A 49 6.56 -6.19 8.07
CA VAL A 49 6.69 -5.91 9.52
C VAL A 49 7.07 -4.45 9.79
N THR A 50 7.88 -3.80 8.94
CA THR A 50 8.30 -2.39 9.15
C THR A 50 7.29 -1.36 8.67
N MET A 51 6.44 -1.65 7.67
CA MET A 51 5.34 -0.74 7.29
C MET A 51 4.22 -0.68 8.34
N PHE A 52 4.13 -1.69 9.20
CA PHE A 52 3.10 -1.74 10.24
C PHE A 52 3.57 -1.26 11.61
N SER A 53 4.86 -1.41 11.95
CA SER A 53 5.36 -0.98 13.28
C SER A 53 5.88 0.47 13.35
N GLY A 54 6.21 1.13 12.23
CA GLY A 54 6.84 2.48 12.21
C GLY A 54 5.89 3.68 12.40
N SER A 55 4.59 3.43 12.29
CA SER A 55 3.43 4.32 12.41
C SER A 55 3.54 5.60 13.25
N VAL A 56 3.77 5.42 14.55
CA VAL A 56 3.73 6.51 15.53
C VAL A 56 5.11 7.16 15.70
N PHE A 57 6.19 6.45 15.36
CA PHE A 57 7.55 6.77 15.79
C PHE A 57 8.20 7.83 14.90
N PHE A 58 7.98 7.76 13.58
CA PHE A 58 8.54 8.73 12.63
C PHE A 58 8.01 10.16 12.84
N GLY A 59 6.75 10.33 13.29
CA GLY A 59 6.16 11.65 13.54
C GLY A 59 6.78 12.39 14.71
N PHE A 60 7.33 11.66 15.68
CA PHE A 60 8.04 12.26 16.81
C PHE A 60 9.55 12.41 16.57
N ASP A 61 10.17 11.58 15.73
CA ASP A 61 11.57 11.78 15.35
C ASP A 61 11.73 12.93 14.33
N ALA A 62 10.72 13.16 13.48
CA ALA A 62 10.61 14.37 12.66
C ALA A 62 10.51 15.67 13.49
N LEU A 63 10.17 15.61 14.78
CA LEU A 63 10.22 16.75 15.71
C LEU A 63 11.65 17.05 16.22
N LYS A 64 12.61 16.15 16.04
CA LYS A 64 14.04 16.39 16.35
C LYS A 64 14.67 17.40 15.40
N ASN A 65 14.19 17.44 14.15
CA ASN A 65 14.74 18.30 13.06
C ASN A 65 13.82 19.45 12.62
N ARG A 66 12.73 19.74 13.35
CA ARG A 66 11.84 20.85 12.97
C ARG A 66 12.46 22.22 13.30
N GLY A 67 12.79 22.96 12.24
CA GLY A 67 12.82 24.43 12.27
C GLY A 67 11.47 24.99 12.74
N LYS A 68 11.45 26.27 13.12
CA LYS A 68 10.39 26.99 13.88
C LYS A 68 9.01 27.11 13.20
N GLU A 69 8.50 26.10 12.51
CA GLU A 69 7.15 26.12 11.95
C GLU A 69 6.16 25.36 12.83
N LYS A 70 5.09 26.07 13.19
CA LYS A 70 3.99 25.53 14.00
C LYS A 70 3.15 24.59 13.12
N PRO A 71 2.90 23.33 13.51
CA PRO A 71 1.85 22.56 12.87
C PRO A 71 0.52 23.26 13.16
N LYS A 72 -0.18 23.70 12.09
CA LYS A 72 -1.58 24.10 12.21
C LYS A 72 -2.36 22.85 12.58
N GLN A 73 -2.77 22.78 13.84
CA GLN A 73 -3.67 21.76 14.36
C GLN A 73 -5.05 22.00 13.72
N SER A 74 -5.27 21.43 12.53
CA SER A 74 -6.61 21.29 11.98
C SER A 74 -7.32 20.24 12.83
N SER A 75 -8.22 20.70 13.67
CA SER A 75 -9.26 19.89 14.31
C SER A 75 -10.47 19.68 13.38
N GLY A 76 -10.32 20.01 12.10
CA GLY A 76 -11.34 19.76 11.09
C GLY A 76 -11.32 18.31 10.65
N GLN A 77 -12.51 17.73 10.53
CA GLN A 77 -12.72 16.47 9.82
C GLN A 77 -12.12 16.62 8.41
N PHE A 78 -11.08 15.83 8.09
CA PHE A 78 -10.39 15.88 6.80
C PHE A 78 -10.63 14.59 6.02
N ILE A 79 -10.75 13.46 6.72
CA ILE A 79 -11.22 12.16 6.22
C ILE A 79 -11.98 11.44 7.35
N SER A 80 -13.00 10.67 7.00
CA SER A 80 -13.65 9.71 7.91
C SER A 80 -13.91 8.36 7.25
N LEU A 81 -14.06 7.32 8.07
CA LEU A 81 -14.62 6.01 7.74
C LEU A 81 -15.98 5.90 8.42
N GLY A 82 -17.06 6.13 7.69
CA GLY A 82 -18.39 6.27 8.28
C GLY A 82 -18.39 7.37 9.36
N ASN A 83 -18.70 6.99 10.60
CA ASN A 83 -18.73 7.87 11.77
C ASN A 83 -17.37 7.96 12.52
N HIS A 84 -16.31 7.35 11.98
CA HIS A 84 -14.98 7.32 12.59
C HIS A 84 -14.05 8.32 11.89
N ASP A 85 -13.63 9.36 12.60
CA ASP A 85 -12.67 10.33 12.06
C ASP A 85 -11.26 9.71 12.02
N VAL A 86 -10.58 9.86 10.87
CA VAL A 86 -9.20 9.39 10.71
C VAL A 86 -8.26 10.27 11.54
N ASP A 87 -7.27 9.68 12.21
CA ASP A 87 -6.29 10.47 12.97
C ASP A 87 -5.38 11.31 12.05
N VAL A 88 -5.61 12.62 12.05
CA VAL A 88 -4.85 13.62 11.29
C VAL A 88 -3.35 13.60 11.59
N ARG A 89 -2.95 13.16 12.80
CA ARG A 89 -1.54 13.11 13.20
C ARG A 89 -0.80 11.99 12.48
N SER A 90 -1.44 10.84 12.28
CA SER A 90 -0.87 9.72 11.51
C SER A 90 -0.58 10.17 10.08
N PHE A 91 -1.53 10.90 9.48
CA PHE A 91 -1.41 11.40 8.12
C PHE A 91 -0.24 12.36 7.97
N TYR A 92 -0.20 13.41 8.81
CA TYR A 92 0.89 14.38 8.73
C TYR A 92 2.24 13.81 9.14
N SER A 93 2.28 12.82 10.04
CA SER A 93 3.51 12.09 10.38
C SER A 93 4.10 11.44 9.14
N GLN A 94 3.29 10.65 8.42
CA GLN A 94 3.72 9.95 7.22
C GLN A 94 4.10 10.91 6.09
N TYR A 95 3.27 11.92 5.87
CA TYR A 95 3.52 12.95 4.87
C TYR A 95 4.84 13.67 5.11
N GLN A 96 5.11 14.10 6.35
CA GLN A 96 6.32 14.84 6.69
C GLN A 96 7.57 13.96 6.63
N ALA A 97 7.47 12.70 7.04
CA ALA A 97 8.58 11.75 6.91
C ALA A 97 8.98 11.58 5.43
N ALA A 98 8.01 11.38 4.54
CA ALA A 98 8.25 11.30 3.11
C ALA A 98 8.81 12.62 2.54
N MET A 99 8.21 13.78 2.88
CA MET A 99 8.73 15.09 2.46
C MET A 99 10.18 15.31 2.89
N ASN A 100 10.53 14.97 4.13
CA ASN A 100 11.88 15.12 4.65
C ASN A 100 12.88 14.23 3.89
N GLN A 101 12.50 12.99 3.60
CA GLN A 101 13.35 12.07 2.83
C GLN A 101 13.69 12.63 1.44
N TYR A 102 12.70 13.19 0.74
CA TYR A 102 12.92 13.75 -0.60
C TYR A 102 13.68 15.08 -0.59
N THR A 103 13.41 15.95 0.39
CA THR A 103 14.09 17.24 0.50
C THR A 103 15.54 17.10 0.96
N GLN A 104 15.86 16.13 1.84
CA GLN A 104 17.24 15.83 2.25
C GLN A 104 18.11 15.33 1.09
N ALA A 105 17.51 14.72 0.06
CA ALA A 105 18.21 14.35 -1.17
C ALA A 105 18.54 15.55 -2.09
N GLY A 106 18.32 16.79 -1.63
CA GLY A 106 18.58 18.02 -2.39
C GLY A 106 17.56 18.30 -3.50
N ASN A 107 16.51 17.49 -3.61
CA ASN A 107 15.53 17.58 -4.67
C ASN A 107 14.32 18.43 -4.26
N LYS A 108 13.89 19.32 -5.15
CA LYS A 108 12.59 19.98 -5.04
C LYS A 108 11.49 18.94 -5.31
N VAL A 109 10.51 18.85 -4.41
CA VAL A 109 9.35 17.98 -4.59
C VAL A 109 8.46 18.58 -5.68
N SER A 110 8.28 17.88 -6.80
CA SER A 110 7.37 18.29 -7.86
C SER A 110 5.91 18.10 -7.42
N PRO A 111 4.94 18.81 -8.03
CA PRO A 111 3.52 18.61 -7.72
C PRO A 111 3.05 17.15 -7.91
N VAL A 112 3.59 16.44 -8.91
CA VAL A 112 3.26 15.03 -9.17
C VAL A 112 3.69 14.14 -8.01
N LEU A 113 4.94 14.29 -7.56
CA LEU A 113 5.45 13.56 -6.41
C LEU A 113 4.72 13.97 -5.12
N HIS A 114 4.35 15.24 -5.00
CA HIS A 114 3.58 15.74 -3.87
C HIS A 114 2.20 15.06 -3.76
N GLU A 115 1.44 14.95 -4.86
CA GLU A 115 0.18 14.19 -4.85
C GLU A 115 0.39 12.72 -4.52
N GLN A 116 1.45 12.09 -5.04
CA GLN A 116 1.78 10.70 -4.71
C GLN A 116 2.01 10.52 -3.20
N ILE A 117 2.74 11.43 -2.58
CA ILE A 117 3.04 11.37 -1.14
C ILE A 117 1.80 11.65 -0.31
N LEU A 118 0.95 12.59 -0.72
CA LEU A 118 -0.36 12.82 -0.10
C LEU A 118 -1.23 11.56 -0.19
N MET A 119 -1.25 10.90 -1.35
CA MET A 119 -2.04 9.68 -1.58
C MET A 119 -1.54 8.49 -0.74
N GLN A 120 -0.22 8.31 -0.67
CA GLN A 120 0.39 7.29 0.18
C GLN A 120 0.10 7.53 1.66
N SER A 121 0.20 8.79 2.09
CA SER A 121 -0.11 9.18 3.47
C SER A 121 -1.60 9.00 3.80
N LEU A 122 -2.47 9.29 2.83
CA LEU A 122 -3.92 9.05 2.91
C LEU A 122 -4.21 7.57 3.09
N GLY A 123 -3.72 6.73 2.18
CA GLY A 123 -3.92 5.28 2.22
C GLY A 123 -3.40 4.67 3.53
N TYR A 124 -2.22 5.14 3.99
CA TYR A 124 -1.66 4.71 5.26
C TYR A 124 -2.60 5.01 6.44
N SER A 125 -3.03 6.26 6.61
CA SER A 125 -3.86 6.64 7.76
C SER A 125 -5.26 6.06 7.73
N VAL A 126 -5.86 5.93 6.54
CA VAL A 126 -7.15 5.27 6.35
C VAL A 126 -7.05 3.79 6.75
N ASN A 127 -6.00 3.08 6.32
CA ASN A 127 -5.77 1.69 6.72
C ASN A 127 -5.56 1.55 8.25
N GLN A 128 -4.79 2.45 8.87
CA GLN A 128 -4.61 2.44 10.32
C GLN A 128 -5.91 2.67 11.08
N GLU A 129 -6.81 3.52 10.58
CA GLU A 129 -8.16 3.67 11.14
C GLU A 129 -9.00 2.42 10.95
N ALA A 130 -8.97 1.79 9.77
CA ALA A 130 -9.68 0.56 9.51
C ALA A 130 -9.23 -0.59 10.43
N TYR A 131 -7.93 -0.72 10.71
CA TYR A 131 -7.41 -1.71 11.67
C TYR A 131 -7.88 -1.44 13.09
N TYR A 132 -7.96 -0.17 13.47
CA TYR A 132 -8.46 0.22 14.78
C TYR A 132 -9.95 -0.11 14.94
N ILE A 133 -10.78 0.23 13.95
CA ILE A 133 -12.21 -0.11 13.91
C ILE A 133 -12.37 -1.63 14.00
N ALA A 134 -11.62 -2.39 13.18
CA ALA A 134 -11.70 -3.85 13.19
C ALA A 134 -11.38 -4.44 14.57
N ALA A 135 -10.31 -3.95 15.20
CA ALA A 135 -9.92 -4.38 16.53
C ALA A 135 -10.99 -4.07 17.60
N GLN A 136 -11.68 -2.92 17.49
CA GLN A 136 -12.76 -2.56 18.39
C GLN A 136 -14.00 -3.43 18.20
N GLU A 137 -14.40 -3.67 16.95
CA GLU A 137 -15.56 -4.52 16.61
C GLU A 137 -15.36 -5.98 17.06
N GLU A 138 -14.11 -6.45 17.06
CA GLU A 138 -13.74 -7.80 17.53
C GLU A 138 -13.49 -7.87 19.04
N GLY A 139 -13.63 -6.76 19.77
CA GLY A 139 -13.43 -6.71 21.21
C GLY A 139 -12.00 -7.02 21.65
N VAL A 140 -11.00 -6.66 20.82
CA VAL A 140 -9.59 -6.81 21.20
C VAL A 140 -9.30 -5.89 22.39
N GLU A 141 -8.57 -6.41 23.38
CA GLU A 141 -8.19 -5.64 24.57
C GLU A 141 -6.67 -5.50 24.68
N THR A 142 -6.20 -4.35 25.17
CA THR A 142 -4.78 -4.11 25.48
C THR A 142 -4.51 -4.17 26.98
N THR A 143 -3.37 -4.75 27.33
CA THR A 143 -2.85 -4.77 28.70
C THR A 143 -1.87 -3.61 28.93
N LYS A 144 -1.49 -3.37 30.19
CA LYS A 144 -0.47 -2.34 30.51
C LYS A 144 0.89 -2.73 29.96
N GLU A 145 1.15 -4.04 29.89
CA GLU A 145 2.35 -4.67 29.39
C GLU A 145 2.47 -4.45 27.88
N ASP A 146 1.37 -4.64 27.13
CA ASP A 146 1.32 -4.37 25.68
C ASP A 146 1.71 -2.92 25.39
N ILE A 147 1.11 -1.96 26.10
CA ILE A 147 1.40 -0.53 25.94
C ILE A 147 2.86 -0.21 26.33
N SER A 148 3.36 -0.84 27.39
CA SER A 148 4.73 -0.61 27.87
C SER A 148 5.77 -1.19 26.93
N ALA A 149 5.46 -2.29 26.23
CA ALA A 149 6.32 -2.87 25.20
C ALA A 149 6.47 -1.90 24.01
N VAL A 150 5.36 -1.34 23.52
CA VAL A 150 5.37 -0.32 22.45
C VAL A 150 6.12 0.94 22.89
N GLU A 151 5.95 1.39 24.14
CA GLU A 151 6.73 2.51 24.67
C GLU A 151 8.23 2.22 24.76
N GLN A 152 8.61 1.00 25.15
CA GLN A 152 10.02 0.62 25.26
C GLN A 152 10.69 0.57 23.89
N GLU A 153 10.00 0.03 22.88
CA GLU A 153 10.44 0.11 21.49
C GLU A 153 10.64 1.57 21.05
N TYR A 154 9.76 2.48 21.51
CA TYR A 154 9.85 3.91 21.19
C TYR A 154 11.13 4.53 21.73
N LEU A 155 11.41 4.25 22.99
CA LEU A 155 12.60 4.76 23.66
C LEU A 155 13.87 4.28 22.94
N LEU A 156 13.89 3.02 22.51
CA LEU A 156 15.03 2.45 21.78
C LEU A 156 15.22 3.08 20.40
N GLN A 157 14.15 3.20 19.61
CA GLN A 157 14.23 3.73 18.25
C GLN A 157 14.60 5.22 18.23
N ALA A 158 14.05 6.01 19.16
CA ALA A 158 14.30 7.44 19.25
C ALA A 158 15.51 7.83 20.12
N ASP A 159 16.30 6.84 20.56
CA ASP A 159 17.51 7.01 21.39
C ASP A 159 17.26 7.80 22.69
N PHE A 160 16.12 7.54 23.34
CA PHE A 160 15.83 8.07 24.68
C PHE A 160 16.28 7.07 25.74
N LYS A 161 17.08 7.53 26.71
CA LYS A 161 17.64 6.67 27.78
C LYS A 161 16.60 6.26 28.82
N SER A 162 15.49 6.99 28.92
CA SER A 162 14.43 6.68 29.89
C SER A 162 13.09 7.33 29.56
N ARG A 163 12.00 6.78 30.12
CA ARG A 163 10.66 7.41 30.13
C ARG A 163 10.66 8.83 30.71
N SER A 164 11.55 9.13 31.67
CA SER A 164 11.68 10.47 32.26
C SER A 164 12.20 11.48 31.25
N GLU A 165 13.20 11.08 30.44
CA GLU A 165 13.74 11.88 29.36
C GLU A 165 12.68 12.15 28.29
N LEU A 166 11.95 11.12 27.87
CA LEU A 166 10.84 11.23 26.93
C LEU A 166 9.77 12.23 27.43
N LYS A 167 9.33 12.11 28.69
CA LYS A 167 8.37 13.06 29.28
C LYS A 167 8.85 14.50 29.25
N LYS A 168 10.14 14.74 29.57
CA LYS A 168 10.74 16.08 29.50
C LYS A 168 10.75 16.59 28.06
N TYR A 169 11.08 15.74 27.10
CA TYR A 169 11.06 16.08 25.67
C TYR A 169 9.65 16.43 25.20
N LEU A 170 8.66 15.56 25.44
CA LEU A 170 7.26 15.81 25.05
C LEU A 170 6.73 17.11 25.66
N LYS A 171 7.03 17.38 26.93
CA LYS A 171 6.66 18.66 27.59
C LYS A 171 7.28 19.87 26.89
N LYS A 172 8.54 19.81 26.45
CA LYS A 172 9.17 20.88 25.65
C LYS A 172 8.46 21.08 24.32
N GLN A 173 8.02 19.99 23.69
CA GLN A 173 7.23 20.01 22.44
C GLN A 173 5.75 20.32 22.65
N LYS A 174 5.32 20.61 23.90
CA LYS A 174 3.92 20.87 24.28
C LYS A 174 2.98 19.71 23.93
N VAL A 175 3.50 18.49 23.93
CA VAL A 175 2.72 17.26 23.79
C VAL A 175 2.42 16.71 25.17
N ASP A 176 1.14 16.45 25.44
CA ASP A 176 0.71 15.82 26.68
C ASP A 176 1.09 14.33 26.72
N TYR A 177 1.67 13.88 27.83
CA TYR A 177 2.14 12.49 27.95
C TYR A 177 0.98 11.48 28.03
N LYS A 178 -0.17 11.86 28.60
CA LYS A 178 -1.34 10.98 28.63
C LYS A 178 -1.89 10.79 27.22
N LEU A 179 -1.92 11.86 26.42
CA LEU A 179 -2.27 11.79 25.00
C LEU A 179 -1.29 10.89 24.23
N PHE A 180 0.02 11.07 24.41
CA PHE A 180 1.03 10.17 23.82
C PHE A 180 0.79 8.71 24.20
N ARG A 181 0.58 8.43 25.50
CA ARG A 181 0.30 7.07 25.97
C ARG A 181 -0.99 6.49 25.36
N SER A 182 -2.01 7.31 25.12
CA SER A 182 -3.23 6.85 24.44
C SER A 182 -2.98 6.43 22.99
N GLN A 183 -2.02 7.06 22.30
CA GLN A 183 -1.60 6.65 20.96
C GLN A 183 -0.84 5.32 21.00
N LEU A 184 0.02 5.12 22.00
CA LEU A 184 0.66 3.82 22.20
C LEU A 184 -0.34 2.70 22.50
N ALA A 185 -1.42 3.01 23.22
CA ALA A 185 -2.50 2.06 23.45
C ALA A 185 -3.26 1.70 22.16
N ARG A 186 -3.52 2.70 21.31
CA ARG A 186 -4.10 2.48 19.98
C ARG A 186 -3.20 1.59 19.12
N GLU A 187 -1.90 1.89 19.07
CA GLU A 187 -0.89 1.11 18.34
C GLU A 187 -0.80 -0.33 18.87
N ALA A 188 -0.73 -0.51 20.20
CA ALA A 188 -0.71 -1.83 20.83
C ALA A 188 -1.96 -2.65 20.47
N LEU A 189 -3.13 -2.01 20.41
CA LEU A 189 -4.38 -2.64 20.02
C LEU A 189 -4.33 -3.14 18.58
N ILE A 190 -3.92 -2.28 17.65
CA ILE A 190 -3.76 -2.62 16.23
C ILE A 190 -2.79 -3.78 16.04
N ARG A 191 -1.62 -3.72 16.69
CA ARG A 191 -0.61 -4.79 16.60
C ARG A 191 -1.14 -6.13 17.13
N LYS A 192 -1.89 -6.10 18.23
CA LYS A 192 -2.50 -7.31 18.80
C LYS A 192 -3.56 -7.89 17.88
N PHE A 193 -4.43 -7.03 17.33
CA PHE A 193 -5.40 -7.41 16.31
C PHE A 193 -4.74 -8.05 15.09
N GLN A 194 -3.65 -7.49 14.59
CA GLN A 194 -2.91 -8.06 13.47
C GLN A 194 -2.28 -9.41 13.81
N ALA A 195 -1.69 -9.54 15.01
CA ALA A 195 -1.03 -10.76 15.45
C ALA A 195 -2.00 -11.92 15.70
N GLN A 196 -3.24 -11.65 16.12
CA GLN A 196 -4.26 -12.70 16.31
C GLN A 196 -4.89 -13.17 14.99
N TYR A 197 -4.81 -12.35 13.94
CA TYR A 197 -5.57 -12.58 12.72
C TYR A 197 -5.05 -13.80 11.96
N GLY A 198 -5.95 -14.76 11.71
CA GLY A 198 -5.61 -16.05 11.10
C GLY A 198 -4.77 -16.97 11.99
N SER A 199 -4.68 -16.72 13.31
CA SER A 199 -4.06 -17.64 14.26
C SER A 199 -4.76 -19.01 14.33
N GLY A 200 -6.07 -19.04 14.09
CA GLY A 200 -6.90 -20.25 14.03
C GLY A 200 -6.73 -21.08 12.75
N ILE A 201 -5.98 -20.62 11.75
CA ILE A 201 -5.78 -21.35 10.50
C ILE A 201 -4.83 -22.53 10.74
N VAL A 202 -5.39 -23.74 10.69
CA VAL A 202 -4.66 -25.00 10.88
C VAL A 202 -4.38 -25.64 9.52
N ILE A 203 -3.11 -25.71 9.14
CA ILE A 203 -2.65 -26.39 7.94
C ILE A 203 -2.09 -27.75 8.35
N ASN A 204 -2.88 -28.81 8.16
CA ASN A 204 -2.47 -30.19 8.38
C ASN A 204 -2.20 -30.91 7.04
N SER A 205 -1.61 -32.10 7.08
CA SER A 205 -1.27 -32.86 5.87
C SER A 205 -2.50 -33.15 5.02
N PHE A 206 -3.67 -33.41 5.61
CA PHE A 206 -4.92 -33.59 4.87
C PHE A 206 -5.28 -32.34 4.06
N PHE A 207 -5.24 -31.16 4.66
CA PHE A 207 -5.52 -29.91 3.96
C PHE A 207 -4.51 -29.66 2.83
N VAL A 208 -3.21 -29.87 3.11
CA VAL A 208 -2.14 -29.73 2.13
C VAL A 208 -2.32 -30.67 0.95
N GLU A 209 -2.69 -31.93 1.17
CA GLU A 209 -2.93 -32.87 0.08
C GLU A 209 -4.10 -32.44 -0.80
N ASN A 210 -5.15 -31.88 -0.19
CA ASN A 210 -6.31 -31.42 -0.93
C ASN A 210 -6.06 -30.11 -1.71
N THR A 211 -5.08 -29.27 -1.33
CA THR A 211 -4.75 -28.08 -2.14
C THR A 211 -4.17 -28.42 -3.52
N PHE A 212 -3.68 -29.65 -3.71
CA PHE A 212 -3.29 -30.16 -5.02
C PHE A 212 -4.46 -30.76 -5.81
N LYS A 213 -5.68 -30.79 -5.27
CA LYS A 213 -6.85 -31.29 -5.98
C LYS A 213 -7.59 -30.17 -6.71
N GLN A 214 -8.21 -30.55 -7.81
CA GLN A 214 -9.24 -29.77 -8.48
C GLN A 214 -10.53 -30.58 -8.51
N PHE A 215 -11.66 -29.91 -8.38
CA PHE A 215 -12.97 -30.54 -8.35
C PHE A 215 -13.83 -30.00 -9.48
N LYS A 216 -14.64 -30.89 -10.06
CA LYS A 216 -15.76 -30.53 -10.91
C LYS A 216 -17.04 -30.79 -10.13
N VAL A 217 -17.92 -29.80 -10.06
CA VAL A 217 -19.16 -29.88 -9.28
C VAL A 217 -20.35 -29.35 -10.06
N ASP A 218 -21.54 -29.83 -9.70
CA ASP A 218 -22.81 -29.20 -10.06
C ASP A 218 -23.38 -28.48 -8.83
N TYR A 219 -24.00 -27.34 -9.06
CA TYR A 219 -24.71 -26.59 -8.04
C TYR A 219 -26.21 -26.70 -8.27
N ILE A 220 -26.93 -26.94 -7.20
CA ILE A 220 -28.39 -26.84 -7.12
C ILE A 220 -28.69 -25.73 -6.10
N ILE A 221 -29.30 -24.65 -6.56
CA ILE A 221 -29.67 -23.51 -5.75
C ILE A 221 -31.14 -23.65 -5.35
N VAL A 222 -31.39 -23.58 -4.05
CA VAL A 222 -32.73 -23.50 -3.46
C VAL A 222 -32.89 -22.12 -2.84
N ASN A 223 -33.85 -21.33 -3.31
CA ASN A 223 -34.03 -19.95 -2.83
C ASN A 223 -35.49 -19.56 -2.63
N ASN A 224 -35.74 -18.73 -1.62
CA ASN A 224 -37.01 -18.03 -1.39
C ASN A 224 -36.80 -16.87 -0.40
N ASP A 225 -36.96 -15.63 -0.87
CA ASP A 225 -36.76 -14.42 -0.07
C ASP A 225 -37.82 -14.23 1.04
N ALA A 226 -38.95 -14.95 0.99
CA ALA A 226 -40.01 -14.86 1.99
C ALA A 226 -39.80 -15.81 3.19
N LEU A 227 -38.91 -16.80 3.08
CA LEU A 227 -38.66 -17.76 4.16
C LEU A 227 -37.60 -17.25 5.13
N SER A 228 -37.72 -17.64 6.40
CA SER A 228 -36.63 -17.47 7.35
C SER A 228 -35.44 -18.38 6.99
N TYR A 229 -34.25 -18.05 7.50
CA TYR A 229 -33.05 -18.88 7.32
C TYR A 229 -33.26 -20.33 7.75
N GLU A 230 -33.91 -20.55 8.90
CA GLU A 230 -34.22 -21.88 9.44
C GLU A 230 -35.19 -22.64 8.53
N GLN A 231 -36.25 -21.97 8.05
CA GLN A 231 -37.21 -22.56 7.12
C GLN A 231 -36.56 -22.93 5.79
N LEU A 232 -35.73 -22.04 5.23
CA LEU A 232 -35.04 -22.31 3.96
C LEU A 232 -34.05 -23.48 4.10
N THR A 233 -33.36 -23.57 5.24
CA THR A 233 -32.47 -24.68 5.56
C THR A 233 -33.23 -26.00 5.65
N GLU A 234 -34.38 -26.02 6.33
CA GLU A 234 -35.25 -27.20 6.43
C GLU A 234 -35.74 -27.66 5.04
N GLN A 235 -36.22 -26.72 4.22
CA GLN A 235 -36.64 -27.03 2.85
C GLN A 235 -35.48 -27.57 2.02
N SER A 236 -34.29 -26.99 2.17
CA SER A 236 -33.10 -27.41 1.41
C SER A 236 -32.62 -28.80 1.84
N ALA A 237 -32.73 -29.15 3.12
CA ALA A 237 -32.47 -30.51 3.61
C ALA A 237 -33.49 -31.51 3.04
N ALA A 238 -34.77 -31.15 2.94
CA ALA A 238 -35.79 -31.98 2.31
C ALA A 238 -35.53 -32.19 0.81
N VAL A 239 -35.09 -31.14 0.10
CA VAL A 239 -34.66 -31.22 -1.31
C VAL A 239 -33.46 -32.15 -1.45
N LEU A 240 -32.43 -32.03 -0.59
CA LEU A 240 -31.26 -32.91 -0.59
C LEU A 240 -31.66 -34.39 -0.37
N ASN A 241 -32.55 -34.66 0.59
CA ASN A 241 -33.04 -36.01 0.85
C ASN A 241 -33.71 -36.62 -0.39
N ALA A 242 -34.53 -35.83 -1.10
CA ALA A 242 -35.18 -36.27 -2.33
C ALA A 242 -34.19 -36.50 -3.47
N LEU A 243 -33.19 -35.62 -3.65
CA LEU A 243 -32.09 -35.79 -4.61
C LEU A 243 -31.30 -37.07 -4.36
N THR A 244 -30.99 -37.34 -3.09
CA THR A 244 -30.29 -38.55 -2.65
C THR A 244 -31.15 -39.81 -2.87
N GLY A 245 -32.47 -39.67 -2.77
CA GLY A 245 -33.46 -40.70 -3.12
C GLY A 245 -33.64 -40.95 -4.61
N GLY A 246 -32.93 -40.21 -5.48
CA GLY A 246 -32.94 -40.39 -6.93
C GLY A 246 -33.90 -39.46 -7.69
N ALA A 247 -34.53 -38.49 -7.02
CA ALA A 247 -35.35 -37.49 -7.71
C ALA A 247 -34.47 -36.61 -8.62
N SER A 248 -34.98 -36.30 -9.81
CA SER A 248 -34.34 -35.35 -10.73
C SER A 248 -34.66 -33.90 -10.35
N VAL A 249 -33.77 -32.97 -10.69
CA VAL A 249 -33.99 -31.53 -10.45
C VAL A 249 -35.33 -31.06 -11.04
N LYS A 250 -35.69 -31.53 -12.23
CA LYS A 250 -36.95 -31.20 -12.91
C LYS A 250 -38.20 -31.69 -12.17
N GLU A 251 -38.13 -32.87 -11.54
CA GLU A 251 -39.23 -33.37 -10.68
C GLU A 251 -39.36 -32.53 -9.42
N LEU A 252 -38.24 -32.08 -8.85
CA LEU A 252 -38.23 -31.25 -7.65
C LEU A 252 -38.72 -29.84 -7.92
N GLU A 253 -38.37 -29.23 -9.06
CA GLU A 253 -38.92 -27.95 -9.51
C GLU A 253 -40.46 -27.96 -9.52
N ALA A 254 -41.07 -29.05 -10.02
CA ALA A 254 -42.51 -29.21 -10.03
C ALA A 254 -43.08 -29.47 -8.62
N THR A 255 -42.40 -30.31 -7.83
CA THR A 255 -42.86 -30.72 -6.49
C THR A 255 -42.85 -29.54 -5.50
N TYR A 256 -41.83 -28.69 -5.58
CA TYR A 256 -41.64 -27.54 -4.69
C TYR A 256 -42.17 -26.23 -5.27
N GLN A 257 -42.92 -26.28 -6.38
CA GLN A 257 -43.48 -25.11 -7.04
C GLN A 257 -44.32 -24.27 -6.05
N GLY A 258 -43.96 -23.00 -5.90
CA GLY A 258 -44.63 -22.08 -4.97
C GLY A 258 -44.17 -22.19 -3.51
N ILE A 259 -43.29 -23.13 -3.18
CA ILE A 259 -42.65 -23.27 -1.86
C ILE A 259 -41.24 -22.68 -1.90
N VAL A 260 -40.41 -23.14 -2.85
CA VAL A 260 -39.07 -22.61 -3.12
C VAL A 260 -38.82 -22.63 -4.62
N SER A 261 -37.91 -21.77 -5.09
CA SER A 261 -37.36 -21.88 -6.42
C SER A 261 -36.14 -22.81 -6.38
N ILE A 262 -36.08 -23.75 -7.32
CA ILE A 262 -34.96 -24.69 -7.47
C ILE A 262 -34.38 -24.46 -8.86
N ASN A 263 -33.08 -24.22 -8.92
CA ASN A 263 -32.34 -24.09 -10.18
C ASN A 263 -31.06 -24.91 -10.11
N SER A 264 -30.60 -25.44 -11.23
CA SER A 264 -29.30 -26.10 -11.30
C SER A 264 -28.39 -25.45 -12.33
N PHE A 265 -27.11 -25.31 -12.03
CA PHE A 265 -26.10 -24.96 -13.01
C PHE A 265 -24.86 -25.84 -12.85
N ALA A 266 -24.33 -26.29 -13.97
CA ALA A 266 -23.09 -27.02 -14.03
C ALA A 266 -21.94 -26.04 -14.21
N GLN A 267 -20.86 -26.19 -13.44
CA GLN A 267 -19.62 -25.51 -13.77
C GLN A 267 -18.86 -26.34 -14.81
N PRO A 268 -18.52 -25.75 -15.98
CA PRO A 268 -17.96 -26.52 -17.09
C PRO A 268 -16.56 -27.06 -16.77
N ASP A 269 -15.79 -26.31 -15.99
CA ASP A 269 -14.35 -26.51 -15.76
C ASP A 269 -14.04 -26.97 -14.33
N TYR A 270 -12.86 -27.56 -14.16
CA TYR A 270 -12.32 -27.90 -12.84
C TYR A 270 -11.90 -26.64 -12.10
N GLN A 271 -12.19 -26.61 -10.81
CA GLN A 271 -11.76 -25.54 -9.92
C GLN A 271 -10.80 -26.06 -8.87
N ASP A 272 -9.80 -25.25 -8.54
CA ASP A 272 -8.85 -25.56 -7.48
C ASP A 272 -9.55 -25.63 -6.12
N PHE A 273 -9.10 -26.53 -5.24
CA PHE A 273 -9.67 -26.70 -3.90
C PHE A 273 -9.81 -25.39 -3.10
N LEU A 274 -8.83 -24.48 -3.21
CA LEU A 274 -8.85 -23.19 -2.52
C LEU A 274 -9.79 -22.14 -3.17
N ALA A 275 -10.32 -22.40 -4.36
CA ALA A 275 -11.29 -21.51 -5.01
C ALA A 275 -12.71 -21.67 -4.43
N PHE A 276 -12.99 -22.80 -3.78
CA PHE A 276 -14.25 -23.04 -3.09
C PHE A 276 -14.33 -22.27 -1.77
N ASP A 277 -15.54 -21.99 -1.29
CA ASP A 277 -15.77 -21.34 0.00
C ASP A 277 -15.17 -22.17 1.15
N GLU A 278 -14.63 -21.50 2.17
CA GLU A 278 -14.00 -22.15 3.32
C GLU A 278 -14.94 -23.15 4.01
N ALA A 279 -16.23 -22.81 4.14
CA ALA A 279 -17.22 -23.61 4.84
C ALA A 279 -17.47 -24.98 4.19
N ILE A 280 -17.30 -25.09 2.87
CA ILE A 280 -17.60 -26.32 2.12
C ILE A 280 -16.36 -27.18 1.85
N ARG A 281 -15.14 -26.63 1.98
CA ARG A 281 -13.88 -27.34 1.65
C ARG A 281 -13.73 -28.67 2.39
N GLY A 282 -14.08 -28.71 3.68
CA GLY A 282 -13.98 -29.94 4.48
C GLY A 282 -14.85 -31.08 3.93
N GLN A 283 -16.11 -30.78 3.58
CA GLN A 283 -17.02 -31.75 2.99
C GLN A 283 -16.61 -32.10 1.56
N LEU A 284 -16.24 -31.09 0.76
CA LEU A 284 -15.78 -31.30 -0.61
C LEU A 284 -14.61 -32.28 -0.70
N ALA A 285 -13.67 -32.19 0.24
CA ALA A 285 -12.50 -33.06 0.31
C ALA A 285 -12.81 -34.51 0.71
N THR A 286 -13.96 -34.76 1.33
CA THR A 286 -14.35 -36.07 1.92
C THR A 286 -15.54 -36.72 1.24
N THR A 287 -16.32 -35.97 0.45
CA THR A 287 -17.52 -36.45 -0.23
C THR A 287 -17.16 -37.29 -1.45
N ASP A 288 -17.79 -38.45 -1.58
CA ASP A 288 -17.60 -39.36 -2.71
C ASP A 288 -18.14 -38.79 -4.04
N LEU A 289 -17.62 -39.30 -5.15
CA LEU A 289 -18.09 -38.90 -6.47
C LEU A 289 -19.58 -39.24 -6.67
N ASN A 290 -20.28 -38.32 -7.32
CA ASN A 290 -21.72 -38.28 -7.55
C ASN A 290 -22.57 -38.18 -6.27
N MET A 291 -21.95 -37.92 -5.12
CA MET A 291 -22.66 -37.59 -3.89
C MET A 291 -22.77 -36.07 -3.70
N TYR A 292 -23.71 -35.69 -2.84
CA TYR A 292 -23.99 -34.31 -2.49
C TYR A 292 -23.35 -33.95 -1.15
N LEU A 293 -22.90 -32.70 -1.04
CA LEU A 293 -22.59 -32.06 0.23
C LEU A 293 -23.89 -31.72 0.98
N ASP A 294 -23.78 -31.49 2.29
CA ASP A 294 -24.87 -30.90 3.06
C ASP A 294 -25.19 -29.49 2.52
N PRO A 295 -26.45 -29.03 2.65
CA PRO A 295 -26.84 -27.73 2.12
C PRO A 295 -26.06 -26.60 2.79
N TYR A 296 -25.44 -25.75 1.99
CA TYR A 296 -24.73 -24.56 2.45
C TYR A 296 -25.60 -23.32 2.21
N CYS A 297 -26.02 -22.62 3.26
CA CYS A 297 -26.99 -21.54 3.15
C CYS A 297 -26.38 -20.15 3.44
N GLU A 298 -26.59 -19.20 2.53
CA GLU A 298 -26.19 -17.80 2.65
C GLU A 298 -27.37 -16.88 2.32
N ALA A 299 -27.69 -15.97 3.24
CA ALA A 299 -28.79 -15.01 3.10
C ALA A 299 -30.13 -15.68 2.71
N SER A 300 -30.59 -15.50 1.47
CA SER A 300 -31.87 -16.04 0.97
C SER A 300 -31.72 -17.21 -0.01
N ALA A 301 -30.54 -17.83 -0.07
CA ALA A 301 -30.27 -19.00 -0.91
C ALA A 301 -29.49 -20.09 -0.18
N CYS A 302 -29.76 -21.33 -0.53
CA CYS A 302 -28.98 -22.50 -0.14
C CYS A 302 -28.44 -23.21 -1.38
N PHE A 303 -27.21 -23.71 -1.26
CA PHE A 303 -26.48 -24.39 -2.30
C PHE A 303 -26.33 -25.86 -1.90
N ILE A 304 -26.83 -26.76 -2.74
CA ILE A 304 -26.60 -28.19 -2.67
C ILE A 304 -25.62 -28.53 -3.78
N ILE A 305 -24.45 -29.03 -3.41
CA ILE A 305 -23.31 -29.21 -4.32
C ILE A 305 -23.11 -30.69 -4.57
N ARG A 306 -23.12 -31.12 -5.83
CA ARG A 306 -22.78 -32.49 -6.22
C ARG A 306 -21.34 -32.57 -6.70
N VAL A 307 -20.56 -33.46 -6.12
CA VAL A 307 -19.19 -33.72 -6.59
C VAL A 307 -19.24 -34.60 -7.83
N LEU A 308 -18.83 -34.10 -8.99
CA LEU A 308 -18.86 -34.87 -10.24
C LEU A 308 -17.56 -35.60 -10.50
N ASP A 309 -16.45 -34.92 -10.29
CA ASP A 309 -15.12 -35.45 -10.55
C ASP A 309 -14.05 -34.75 -9.70
N SER A 310 -12.90 -35.39 -9.53
CA SER A 310 -11.73 -34.79 -8.90
C SER A 310 -10.44 -35.19 -9.63
N LYS A 311 -9.50 -34.26 -9.73
CA LYS A 311 -8.18 -34.47 -10.34
C LYS A 311 -7.09 -34.02 -9.39
N VAL A 312 -5.98 -34.74 -9.37
CA VAL A 312 -4.79 -34.36 -8.60
C VAL A 312 -3.80 -33.68 -9.54
N LYS A 313 -3.41 -32.46 -9.21
CA LYS A 313 -2.32 -31.74 -9.87
C LYS A 313 -0.98 -32.30 -9.39
N PRO A 314 0.01 -32.46 -10.29
CA PRO A 314 1.33 -32.87 -9.87
C PRO A 314 1.92 -31.83 -8.92
N LYS A 315 2.62 -32.31 -7.89
CA LYS A 315 3.42 -31.46 -7.01
C LYS A 315 4.65 -30.95 -7.79
N PRO A 316 5.13 -29.72 -7.55
CA PRO A 316 6.38 -29.23 -8.13
C PRO A 316 7.57 -30.14 -7.78
N ASP A 317 8.59 -30.17 -8.64
CA ASP A 317 9.78 -31.02 -8.46
C ASP A 317 10.54 -30.71 -7.14
N ASP A 318 10.48 -29.46 -6.68
CA ASP A 318 11.11 -28.96 -5.45
C ASP A 318 10.15 -28.95 -4.25
N TYR A 319 9.02 -29.66 -4.33
CA TYR A 319 8.02 -29.68 -3.27
C TYR A 319 8.59 -30.13 -1.92
N ASN A 320 8.42 -29.26 -0.92
CA ASN A 320 8.66 -29.56 0.48
C ASN A 320 7.39 -29.21 1.27
N GLU A 321 6.78 -30.21 1.91
CA GLU A 321 5.49 -30.04 2.61
C GLU A 321 5.56 -28.98 3.71
N LYS A 322 6.65 -28.92 4.49
CA LYS A 322 6.79 -27.95 5.57
C LYS A 322 6.85 -26.52 5.04
N ASN A 323 7.66 -26.28 4.00
CA ASN A 323 7.78 -24.95 3.39
C ASN A 323 6.46 -24.55 2.72
N TYR A 324 5.82 -25.49 2.02
CA TYR A 324 4.53 -25.27 1.38
C TYR A 324 3.44 -24.94 2.39
N ALA A 325 3.32 -25.73 3.47
CA ALA A 325 2.35 -25.50 4.53
C ALA A 325 2.55 -24.15 5.23
N THR A 326 3.81 -23.73 5.43
CA THR A 326 4.14 -22.43 6.01
C THR A 326 3.71 -21.29 5.09
N SER A 327 4.11 -21.32 3.81
CA SER A 327 3.74 -20.30 2.83
C SER A 327 2.21 -20.25 2.58
N LEU A 328 1.55 -21.41 2.57
CA LEU A 328 0.09 -21.49 2.46
C LEU A 328 -0.59 -20.88 3.67
N LYS A 329 -0.11 -21.16 4.88
CA LYS A 329 -0.64 -20.55 6.11
C LYS A 329 -0.53 -19.03 6.04
N GLU A 330 0.64 -18.50 5.72
CA GLU A 330 0.87 -17.05 5.60
C GLU A 330 -0.07 -16.42 4.55
N THR A 331 -0.23 -17.07 3.40
CA THR A 331 -1.13 -16.60 2.33
C THR A 331 -2.58 -16.53 2.81
N LEU A 332 -3.07 -17.59 3.46
CA LEU A 332 -4.45 -17.63 3.96
C LEU A 332 -4.69 -16.64 5.10
N GLN A 333 -3.69 -16.43 5.97
CA GLN A 333 -3.73 -15.41 7.01
C GLN A 333 -3.86 -14.00 6.40
N GLN A 334 -3.06 -13.69 5.38
CA GLN A 334 -3.12 -12.41 4.67
C GLN A 334 -4.46 -12.22 3.95
N GLN A 335 -4.97 -13.25 3.28
CA GLN A 335 -6.27 -13.19 2.59
C GLN A 335 -7.42 -12.95 3.58
N ALA A 336 -7.42 -13.70 4.69
CA ALA A 336 -8.44 -13.55 5.70
C ALA A 336 -8.37 -12.14 6.33
N PHE A 337 -7.16 -11.63 6.60
CA PHE A 337 -6.96 -10.28 7.13
C PHE A 337 -7.49 -9.24 6.14
N GLN A 338 -7.10 -9.36 4.87
CA GLN A 338 -7.53 -8.43 3.84
C GLN A 338 -9.05 -8.44 3.65
N LYS A 339 -9.68 -9.63 3.68
CA LYS A 339 -11.13 -9.75 3.63
C LYS A 339 -11.76 -8.96 4.77
N ARG A 340 -11.27 -9.12 5.99
CA ARG A 340 -11.81 -8.39 7.15
C ARG A 340 -11.70 -6.88 7.01
N ILE A 341 -10.57 -6.39 6.50
CA ILE A 341 -10.37 -4.96 6.29
C ILE A 341 -11.27 -4.43 5.18
N ASN A 342 -11.53 -5.21 4.13
CA ASN A 342 -12.52 -4.87 3.13
C ASN A 342 -13.93 -4.82 3.73
N ASP A 343 -14.29 -5.78 4.60
CA ASP A 343 -15.57 -5.78 5.31
C ASP A 343 -15.73 -4.49 6.16
N VAL A 344 -14.64 -3.94 6.73
CA VAL A 344 -14.66 -2.63 7.41
C VAL A 344 -14.94 -1.49 6.42
N PHE A 345 -14.27 -1.45 5.28
CA PHE A 345 -14.48 -0.39 4.29
C PHE A 345 -15.90 -0.41 3.69
N ASP A 346 -16.47 -1.60 3.52
CA ASP A 346 -17.85 -1.77 3.06
C ASP A 346 -18.87 -1.26 4.11
N ALA A 347 -18.63 -1.53 5.39
CA ALA A 347 -19.49 -1.06 6.48
C ALA A 347 -19.29 0.44 6.80
N HIS A 348 -18.09 0.97 6.58
CA HIS A 348 -17.67 2.32 6.97
C HIS A 348 -17.05 3.06 5.77
N PRO A 349 -17.88 3.60 4.85
CA PRO A 349 -17.39 4.20 3.62
C PRO A 349 -16.52 5.43 3.87
N ILE A 350 -15.50 5.60 3.02
CA ILE A 350 -14.56 6.72 3.08
C ILE A 350 -15.25 8.02 2.64
N ALA A 351 -15.18 9.04 3.49
CA ALA A 351 -15.52 10.42 3.14
C ALA A 351 -14.29 11.32 3.24
N VAL A 352 -13.97 12.07 2.18
CA VAL A 352 -12.82 13.00 2.13
C VAL A 352 -13.34 14.43 2.05
N TYR A 353 -12.87 15.26 2.99
CA TYR A 353 -13.36 16.63 3.19
C TYR A 353 -12.32 17.69 2.81
N ASP A 354 -11.03 17.39 2.90
CA ASP A 354 -9.97 18.29 2.44
C ASP A 354 -9.98 18.41 0.90
N SER A 355 -10.03 19.64 0.38
CA SER A 355 -10.22 19.88 -1.07
C SER A 355 -9.09 19.28 -1.93
N VAL A 356 -7.84 19.29 -1.45
CA VAL A 356 -6.71 18.71 -2.20
C VAL A 356 -6.82 17.19 -2.19
N LEU A 357 -6.98 16.59 -1.02
CA LEU A 357 -7.11 15.14 -0.89
C LEU A 357 -8.34 14.61 -1.63
N LYS A 358 -9.44 15.37 -1.66
CA LYS A 358 -10.66 15.02 -2.38
C LYS A 358 -10.44 14.93 -3.88
N ALA A 359 -9.71 15.90 -4.48
CA ALA A 359 -9.37 15.87 -5.90
C ALA A 359 -8.54 14.64 -6.27
N ILE A 360 -7.50 14.36 -5.47
CA ILE A 360 -6.60 13.22 -5.64
C ILE A 360 -7.35 11.89 -5.43
N TYR A 361 -8.17 11.82 -4.38
CA TYR A 361 -8.95 10.64 -4.06
C TYR A 361 -9.92 10.29 -5.20
N TYR A 362 -10.71 11.25 -5.70
CA TYR A 362 -11.59 10.99 -6.84
C TYR A 362 -10.83 10.60 -8.10
N LYS A 363 -9.66 11.21 -8.36
CA LYS A 363 -8.78 10.80 -9.47
C LYS A 363 -8.40 9.33 -9.33
N SER A 364 -7.96 8.90 -8.14
CA SER A 364 -7.55 7.52 -7.86
C SER A 364 -8.66 6.49 -8.02
N GLN A 365 -9.92 6.89 -7.80
CA GLN A 365 -11.10 6.02 -7.91
C GLN A 365 -11.68 5.97 -9.34
N GLY A 366 -11.05 6.66 -10.31
CA GLY A 366 -11.60 6.79 -11.67
C GLY A 366 -12.87 7.66 -11.74
N ARG A 367 -13.18 8.43 -10.68
CA ARG A 367 -14.32 9.35 -10.61
C ARG A 367 -13.94 10.68 -11.27
N LEU A 368 -13.76 10.61 -12.58
CA LEU A 368 -13.07 11.66 -13.36
C LEU A 368 -13.81 13.01 -13.32
N LEU A 369 -15.14 13.02 -13.41
CA LEU A 369 -15.92 14.26 -13.36
C LEU A 369 -15.84 14.95 -11.98
N GLU A 370 -15.96 14.18 -10.90
CA GLU A 370 -15.82 14.73 -9.55
C GLU A 370 -14.40 15.22 -9.27
N SER A 371 -13.40 14.52 -9.81
CA SER A 371 -12.01 14.96 -9.73
C SER A 371 -11.78 16.27 -10.50
N LEU A 372 -12.27 16.39 -11.74
CA LEU A 372 -12.21 17.64 -12.52
C LEU A 372 -12.86 18.81 -11.78
N ASN A 373 -14.05 18.61 -11.20
CA ASN A 373 -14.72 19.62 -10.39
C ASN A 373 -13.90 20.03 -9.17
N SER A 374 -13.26 19.06 -8.50
CA SER A 374 -12.42 19.33 -7.33
C SER A 374 -11.15 20.09 -7.72
N TYR A 375 -10.48 19.75 -8.83
CA TYR A 375 -9.36 20.54 -9.35
C TYR A 375 -9.78 21.94 -9.80
N GLN A 376 -11.00 22.11 -10.33
CA GLN A 376 -11.53 23.44 -10.65
C GLN A 376 -11.78 24.29 -9.40
N GLU A 377 -12.17 23.68 -8.28
CA GLU A 377 -12.22 24.35 -6.97
C GLU A 377 -10.83 24.79 -6.52
N LEU A 378 -9.81 23.93 -6.63
CA LEU A 378 -8.43 24.27 -6.30
C LEU A 378 -7.90 25.44 -7.15
N LEU A 379 -8.21 25.47 -8.44
CA LEU A 379 -7.90 26.61 -9.32
C LEU A 379 -8.60 27.90 -8.88
N SER A 380 -9.80 27.80 -8.33
CA SER A 380 -10.54 28.97 -7.83
C SER A 380 -9.93 29.52 -6.54
N LEU A 381 -9.36 28.64 -5.71
CA LEU A 381 -8.66 29.00 -4.47
C LEU A 381 -7.26 29.56 -4.74
N ASN A 382 -6.53 29.03 -5.72
CA ASN A 382 -5.21 29.51 -6.13
C ASN A 382 -5.09 29.58 -7.66
N PRO A 383 -5.53 30.67 -8.30
CA PRO A 383 -5.49 30.82 -9.75
C PRO A 383 -4.09 30.87 -10.38
N SER A 384 -3.05 31.01 -9.56
CA SER A 384 -1.65 31.08 -10.02
C SER A 384 -0.95 29.72 -10.02
N ASP A 385 -1.58 28.68 -9.45
CA ASP A 385 -0.99 27.34 -9.38
C ASP A 385 -1.10 26.62 -10.74
N PRO A 386 0.03 26.22 -11.36
CA PRO A 386 0.01 25.42 -12.58
C PRO A 386 -0.42 23.96 -12.36
N ALA A 387 -0.29 23.42 -11.15
CA ALA A 387 -0.45 21.99 -10.91
C ALA A 387 -1.87 21.46 -11.18
N PRO A 388 -2.96 22.13 -10.76
CA PRO A 388 -4.30 21.65 -11.10
C PRO A 388 -4.58 21.59 -12.60
N HIS A 389 -3.99 22.47 -13.42
CA HIS A 389 -4.08 22.39 -14.87
C HIS A 389 -3.42 21.11 -15.41
N PHE A 390 -2.22 20.78 -14.92
CA PHE A 390 -1.56 19.51 -15.25
C PHE A 390 -2.42 18.30 -14.91
N PHE A 391 -2.97 18.23 -13.70
CA PHE A 391 -3.76 17.08 -13.27
C PHE A 391 -5.11 16.96 -13.99
N ARG A 392 -5.74 18.09 -14.36
CA ARG A 392 -6.91 18.07 -15.24
C ARG A 392 -6.55 17.53 -16.63
N ALA A 393 -5.38 17.86 -17.17
CA ALA A 393 -4.93 17.31 -18.43
C ALA A 393 -4.71 15.79 -18.37
N GLU A 394 -4.17 15.26 -17.25
CA GLU A 394 -4.09 13.80 -17.05
C GLU A 394 -5.47 13.15 -17.10
N ILE A 395 -6.47 13.77 -16.47
CA ILE A 395 -7.84 13.27 -16.47
C ILE A 395 -8.45 13.31 -17.87
N PHE A 396 -8.24 14.39 -18.63
CA PHE A 396 -8.73 14.49 -20.01
C PHE A 396 -8.09 13.43 -20.92
N VAL A 397 -6.81 13.10 -20.74
CA VAL A 397 -6.18 11.97 -21.44
C VAL A 397 -6.83 10.64 -21.07
N GLN A 398 -7.17 10.42 -19.79
CA GLN A 398 -7.92 9.22 -19.38
C GLN A 398 -9.33 9.14 -19.99
N GLN A 399 -9.91 10.29 -20.34
CA GLN A 399 -11.18 10.39 -21.09
C GLN A 399 -11.00 10.32 -22.61
N GLU A 400 -9.78 10.08 -23.10
CA GLU A 400 -9.40 10.13 -24.53
C GLU A 400 -9.61 11.51 -25.20
N ASP A 401 -9.79 12.59 -24.42
CA ASP A 401 -9.92 13.97 -24.90
C ASP A 401 -8.58 14.70 -24.88
N VAL A 402 -7.74 14.36 -25.86
CA VAL A 402 -6.38 14.92 -25.99
C VAL A 402 -6.41 16.43 -26.27
N ASP A 403 -7.44 16.95 -26.93
CA ASP A 403 -7.52 18.38 -27.26
C ASP A 403 -7.78 19.21 -25.99
N ALA A 404 -8.73 18.79 -25.14
CA ALA A 404 -8.92 19.43 -23.82
C ALA A 404 -7.68 19.30 -22.92
N ALA A 405 -6.95 18.18 -23.00
CA ALA A 405 -5.71 18.01 -22.26
C ALA A 405 -4.64 19.03 -22.70
N LEU A 406 -4.45 19.25 -24.00
CA LEU A 406 -3.50 20.24 -24.52
C LEU A 406 -3.88 21.67 -24.11
N ASP A 407 -5.17 22.01 -24.10
CA ASP A 407 -5.66 23.32 -23.66
C ASP A 407 -5.34 23.56 -22.17
N GLU A 408 -5.53 22.56 -21.31
CA GLU A 408 -5.15 22.69 -19.90
C GLU A 408 -3.63 22.79 -19.71
N LEU A 409 -2.83 22.03 -20.46
CA LEU A 409 -1.37 22.12 -20.38
C LEU A 409 -0.84 23.47 -20.85
N GLU A 410 -1.41 24.05 -21.90
CA GLU A 410 -1.09 25.42 -22.32
C GLU A 410 -1.36 26.43 -21.20
N LYS A 411 -2.53 26.34 -20.54
CA LYS A 411 -2.84 27.17 -19.36
C LYS A 411 -1.80 26.97 -18.25
N GLY A 412 -1.44 25.72 -17.94
CA GLY A 412 -0.42 25.40 -16.94
C GLY A 412 0.93 26.04 -17.26
N VAL A 413 1.38 25.97 -18.53
CA VAL A 413 2.63 26.61 -18.97
C VAL A 413 2.56 28.13 -18.84
N LEU A 414 1.42 28.76 -19.17
CA LEU A 414 1.22 30.20 -18.96
C LEU A 414 1.34 30.57 -17.47
N LYS A 415 0.81 29.75 -16.55
CA LYS A 415 0.96 29.98 -15.09
C LYS A 415 2.42 29.92 -14.66
N VAL A 416 3.17 28.93 -15.14
CA VAL A 416 4.60 28.81 -14.88
C VAL A 416 5.37 30.05 -15.37
N GLN A 417 5.03 30.59 -16.54
CA GLN A 417 5.67 31.81 -17.06
C GLN A 417 5.41 33.04 -16.19
N MET A 418 4.22 33.12 -15.59
CA MET A 418 3.86 34.20 -14.68
C MET A 418 4.53 34.05 -13.30
N VAL A 419 4.70 32.82 -12.83
CA VAL A 419 5.33 32.52 -11.53
C VAL A 419 6.40 31.43 -11.72
N PRO A 420 7.63 31.78 -12.15
CA PRO A 420 8.67 30.81 -12.51
C PRO A 420 9.04 29.82 -11.40
N ASP A 421 8.90 30.20 -10.14
CA ASP A 421 9.17 29.33 -8.98
C ASP A 421 8.18 28.15 -8.89
N THR A 422 7.06 28.20 -9.60
CA THR A 422 6.10 27.09 -9.70
C THR A 422 6.41 26.12 -10.83
N ALA A 423 7.48 26.35 -11.61
CA ALA A 423 7.89 25.45 -12.68
C ALA A 423 8.25 24.04 -12.17
N PHE A 424 7.84 23.04 -12.94
CA PHE A 424 8.18 21.63 -12.76
C PHE A 424 8.25 20.92 -14.11
N ALA A 425 9.12 19.92 -14.23
CA ALA A 425 9.51 19.36 -15.53
C ALA A 425 8.46 18.41 -16.11
N GLU A 426 7.70 17.73 -15.24
CA GLU A 426 6.65 16.79 -15.61
C GLU A 426 5.58 17.46 -16.50
N LEU A 427 5.23 18.72 -16.21
CA LEU A 427 4.30 19.51 -17.03
C LEU A 427 4.77 19.59 -18.48
N HIS A 428 6.04 19.95 -18.68
CA HIS A 428 6.60 20.15 -20.01
C HIS A 428 6.83 18.83 -20.75
N ILE A 429 7.24 17.77 -20.04
CA ILE A 429 7.38 16.43 -20.63
C ILE A 429 6.02 15.92 -21.10
N PHE A 430 5.01 15.99 -20.25
CA PHE A 430 3.69 15.50 -20.59
C PHE A 430 3.08 16.28 -21.76
N TYR A 431 3.26 17.61 -21.77
CA TYR A 431 2.82 18.43 -22.89
C TYR A 431 3.57 18.10 -24.19
N ALA A 432 4.89 17.89 -24.13
CA ALA A 432 5.66 17.48 -25.28
C ALA A 432 5.20 16.12 -25.85
N ASP A 433 4.97 15.13 -24.97
CA ASP A 433 4.52 13.80 -25.37
C ASP A 433 3.18 13.87 -26.15
N LEU A 434 2.19 14.63 -25.65
CA LEU A 434 0.91 14.81 -26.34
C LEU A 434 1.04 15.63 -27.65
N LEU A 435 1.95 16.60 -27.69
CA LEU A 435 2.25 17.35 -28.92
C LEU A 435 2.87 16.45 -29.99
N ILE A 436 3.68 15.44 -29.63
CA ILE A 436 4.18 14.44 -30.57
C ILE A 436 3.03 13.63 -31.17
N GLU A 437 2.05 13.21 -30.37
CA GLU A 437 0.86 12.49 -30.87
C GLU A 437 0.07 13.33 -31.88
N LYS A 438 -0.07 14.63 -31.62
CA LYS A 438 -0.68 15.59 -32.57
C LYS A 438 0.25 16.01 -33.71
N LYS A 439 1.40 15.36 -33.87
CA LYS A 439 2.42 15.63 -34.92
C LYS A 439 3.01 17.05 -34.87
N ARG A 440 2.89 17.75 -33.74
CA ARG A 440 3.45 19.09 -33.48
C ARG A 440 4.89 18.99 -32.97
N ARG A 441 5.75 18.35 -33.76
CA ARG A 441 7.11 17.96 -33.34
C ARG A 441 8.01 19.13 -32.91
N LYS A 442 7.87 20.29 -33.55
CA LYS A 442 8.65 21.49 -33.21
C LYS A 442 8.26 22.03 -31.82
N ASP A 443 6.97 22.11 -31.55
CA ASP A 443 6.44 22.59 -30.27
C ASP A 443 6.81 21.62 -29.14
N ALA A 444 6.68 20.31 -29.41
CA ALA A 444 7.11 19.26 -28.48
C ALA A 444 8.59 19.41 -28.11
N PHE A 445 9.45 19.64 -29.10
CA PHE A 445 10.86 19.87 -28.88
C PHE A 445 11.10 21.08 -27.95
N SER A 446 10.41 22.21 -28.18
CA SER A 446 10.51 23.37 -27.30
C SER A 446 10.12 23.08 -25.85
N GLN A 447 9.06 22.29 -25.64
CA GLN A 447 8.65 21.89 -24.28
C GLN A 447 9.69 20.97 -23.63
N TYR A 448 10.24 20.01 -24.36
CA TYR A 448 11.33 19.19 -23.84
C TYR A 448 12.60 19.97 -23.50
N GLU A 449 12.91 21.06 -24.21
CA GLU A 449 14.02 21.95 -23.83
C GLU A 449 13.75 22.66 -22.50
N LEU A 450 12.50 23.10 -22.26
CA LEU A 450 12.10 23.67 -20.98
C LEU A 450 12.24 22.64 -19.86
N ALA A 451 11.79 21.40 -20.07
CA ALA A 451 11.97 20.32 -19.11
C ALA A 451 13.46 20.09 -18.78
N PHE A 452 14.33 20.04 -19.80
CA PHE A 452 15.78 19.86 -19.61
C PHE A 452 16.38 20.95 -18.72
N ASN A 453 16.00 22.21 -18.93
CA ASN A 453 16.51 23.33 -18.16
C ASN A 453 16.11 23.29 -16.68
N LEU A 454 14.94 22.72 -16.36
CA LEU A 454 14.47 22.60 -14.97
C LEU A 454 15.18 21.50 -14.18
N VAL A 455 15.81 20.53 -14.86
CA VAL A 455 16.30 19.30 -14.23
C VAL A 455 17.80 19.10 -14.38
N GLN A 456 18.54 20.14 -14.78
CA GLN A 456 19.99 20.05 -14.99
C GLN A 456 20.78 19.61 -13.75
N GLN A 457 20.22 19.70 -12.55
CA GLN A 457 20.84 19.25 -11.31
C GLN A 457 20.35 17.87 -10.85
N ASN A 458 19.36 17.29 -11.53
CA ASN A 458 18.77 16.00 -11.17
C ASN A 458 19.19 14.93 -12.19
N MET A 459 20.25 14.18 -11.84
CA MET A 459 20.83 13.16 -12.70
C MET A 459 19.83 12.07 -13.12
N GLU A 460 18.98 11.63 -12.20
CA GLU A 460 17.98 10.59 -12.49
C GLU A 460 16.93 11.09 -13.48
N TYR A 461 16.50 12.34 -13.31
CA TYR A 461 15.54 12.94 -14.22
C TYR A 461 16.15 13.27 -15.60
N LEU A 462 17.44 13.64 -15.65
CA LEU A 462 18.18 13.77 -16.91
C LEU A 462 18.24 12.43 -17.68
N LYS A 463 18.48 11.31 -16.99
CA LYS A 463 18.46 9.97 -17.60
C LYS A 463 17.08 9.63 -18.17
N LEU A 464 16.01 9.92 -17.42
CA LEU A 464 14.63 9.72 -17.88
C LEU A 464 14.32 10.55 -19.14
N LEU A 465 14.63 11.85 -19.09
CA LEU A 465 14.38 12.75 -20.21
C LEU A 465 15.23 12.41 -21.44
N ARG A 466 16.49 11.97 -21.25
CA ARG A 466 17.33 11.46 -22.33
C ARG A 466 16.69 10.29 -23.05
N GLU A 467 16.09 9.35 -22.31
CA GLU A 467 15.43 8.19 -22.92
C GLU A 467 14.18 8.60 -23.70
N ARG A 468 13.39 9.54 -23.19
CA ARG A 468 12.28 10.18 -23.94
C ARG A 468 12.77 10.80 -25.26
N TYR A 469 13.88 11.53 -25.25
CA TYR A 469 14.45 12.11 -26.48
C TYR A 469 14.82 11.05 -27.52
N LYS A 470 15.40 9.92 -27.09
CA LYS A 470 15.70 8.80 -28.00
C LYS A 470 14.44 8.19 -28.57
N GLN A 471 13.44 7.94 -27.71
CA GLN A 471 12.15 7.37 -28.12
C GLN A 471 11.49 8.21 -29.22
N HIS A 472 11.59 9.54 -29.14
CA HIS A 472 11.02 10.47 -30.12
C HIS A 472 12.04 10.94 -31.20
N SER A 473 13.16 10.24 -31.33
CA SER A 473 14.18 10.43 -32.37
C SER A 473 14.80 11.85 -32.40
N PHE A 474 14.97 12.47 -31.24
CA PHE A 474 15.74 13.72 -31.06
C PHE A 474 17.23 13.43 -30.78
N ASN A 475 17.83 12.56 -31.60
CA ASN A 475 19.14 11.97 -31.33
C ASN A 475 20.28 12.99 -31.28
N ASP A 476 20.20 14.07 -32.07
CA ASP A 476 21.24 15.10 -32.14
C ASP A 476 21.43 15.86 -30.81
N GLN A 477 20.45 15.77 -29.92
CA GLN A 477 20.44 16.46 -28.63
C GLN A 477 20.91 15.59 -27.48
N ILE A 478 21.10 14.28 -27.69
CA ILE A 478 21.44 13.33 -26.63
C ILE A 478 22.77 13.65 -25.96
N ARG A 479 23.73 14.19 -26.73
CA ARG A 479 25.07 14.53 -26.24
C ARG A 479 25.03 15.48 -25.04
N LYS A 480 24.11 16.46 -25.02
CA LYS A 480 24.03 17.43 -23.91
C LYS A 480 23.64 16.77 -22.57
N PHE A 481 22.89 15.67 -22.62
CA PHE A 481 22.55 14.89 -21.44
C PHE A 481 23.75 14.12 -20.94
N ASP A 482 24.49 13.48 -21.86
CA ASP A 482 25.70 12.72 -21.51
C ASP A 482 26.76 13.63 -20.88
N ASP A 483 26.98 14.81 -21.48
CA ASP A 483 27.89 15.82 -20.94
C ASP A 483 27.45 16.28 -19.55
N ARG A 484 26.15 16.56 -19.33
CA ARG A 484 25.66 17.04 -18.02
C ARG A 484 25.68 15.95 -16.95
N ILE A 485 25.31 14.72 -17.31
CA ILE A 485 25.36 13.57 -16.39
C ILE A 485 26.80 13.32 -15.95
N ALA A 486 27.77 13.34 -16.88
CA ALA A 486 29.18 13.17 -16.55
C ALA A 486 29.68 14.24 -15.57
N VAL A 487 29.26 15.50 -15.74
CA VAL A 487 29.58 16.57 -14.79
C VAL A 487 29.01 16.27 -13.40
N LEU A 488 27.73 15.90 -13.29
CA LEU A 488 27.10 15.57 -12.01
C LEU A 488 27.74 14.34 -11.34
N GLU A 489 28.19 13.35 -12.11
CA GLU A 489 28.90 12.18 -11.59
C GLU A 489 30.25 12.56 -10.98
N LEU A 490 30.98 13.47 -11.63
CA LEU A 490 32.24 14.00 -11.09
C LEU A 490 32.01 14.83 -9.82
N GLU A 491 31.02 15.74 -9.82
CA GLU A 491 30.66 16.54 -8.64
C GLU A 491 30.31 15.64 -7.44
N LYS A 492 29.53 14.58 -7.67
CA LYS A 492 29.19 13.60 -6.63
C LYS A 492 30.42 12.86 -6.10
N GLN A 493 31.31 12.40 -6.99
CA GLN A 493 32.55 11.73 -6.58
C GLN A 493 33.47 12.65 -5.75
N GLU A 494 33.53 13.94 -6.07
CA GLU A 494 34.29 14.91 -5.29
C GLU A 494 33.67 15.14 -3.90
N GLN A 495 32.35 15.24 -3.81
CA GLN A 495 31.63 15.34 -2.53
C GLN A 495 31.83 14.10 -1.66
N ASP A 496 31.78 12.90 -2.24
CA ASP A 496 31.99 11.64 -1.52
C ASP A 496 33.43 11.57 -0.97
N LYS A 497 34.43 11.99 -1.77
CA LYS A 497 35.84 12.07 -1.33
C LYS A 497 36.03 13.08 -0.20
N LEU A 498 35.39 14.25 -0.28
CA LEU A 498 35.47 15.28 0.76
C LEU A 498 34.84 14.78 2.06
N SER A 499 33.67 14.15 1.97
CA SER A 499 32.96 13.57 3.11
C SER A 499 33.77 12.46 3.78
N GLN A 500 34.45 11.60 3.00
CA GLN A 500 35.37 10.59 3.53
C GLN A 500 36.55 11.22 4.28
N LYS A 501 37.17 12.25 3.70
CA LYS A 501 38.28 12.96 4.34
C LYS A 501 37.87 13.65 5.63
N ASP A 502 36.69 14.26 5.68
CA ASP A 502 36.14 14.88 6.89
C ASP A 502 35.84 13.82 7.97
N LEU A 503 35.32 12.65 7.57
CA LEU A 503 35.10 11.53 8.47
C LEU A 503 36.42 10.98 9.06
N GLU A 504 37.44 10.81 8.22
CA GLU A 504 38.80 10.41 8.65
C GLU A 504 39.40 11.41 9.63
N ALA A 505 39.27 12.71 9.36
CA ALA A 505 39.75 13.76 10.27
C ALA A 505 39.03 13.76 11.63
N ILE A 506 37.71 13.47 11.64
CA ILE A 506 36.94 13.32 12.87
C ILE A 506 37.42 12.11 13.67
N LEU A 507 37.61 10.96 13.01
CA LEU A 507 38.11 9.73 13.65
C LEU A 507 39.52 9.92 14.24
N ASP A 508 40.42 10.56 13.48
CA ASP A 508 41.77 10.90 13.94
C ASP A 508 41.78 11.88 15.13
N SER A 509 40.80 12.77 15.22
CA SER A 509 40.65 13.69 16.37
C SER A 509 40.08 12.97 17.59
N ALA A 510 39.13 12.04 17.39
CA ALA A 510 38.54 11.24 18.45
C ALA A 510 39.57 10.27 19.08
N ASP A 511 40.47 9.69 18.29
CA ASP A 511 41.56 8.84 18.81
C ASP A 511 42.60 9.64 19.62
N LYS A 512 42.82 10.92 19.30
CA LYS A 512 43.73 11.79 20.06
C LYS A 512 43.17 12.22 21.42
N ASP A 513 41.85 12.35 21.54
CA ASP A 513 41.18 12.67 22.82
C ASP A 513 41.07 11.45 23.76
N VAL A 514 41.28 10.23 23.27
CA VAL A 514 41.33 9.01 24.09
C VAL A 514 42.74 8.74 24.68
N VAL A 515 43.79 9.41 24.19
CA VAL A 515 45.16 9.31 24.72
C VAL A 515 45.50 10.54 25.56
N SER A 516 44.93 10.64 26.76
CA SER A 516 45.52 11.39 27.88
C SER A 516 45.05 10.84 29.23
N PRO A 517 45.78 9.89 29.84
CA PRO A 517 45.75 9.67 31.27
C PRO A 517 46.93 10.41 31.91
N ASP A 518 46.72 11.61 32.44
CA ASP A 518 47.64 12.18 33.42
C ASP A 518 47.31 11.58 34.79
N VAL A 519 47.82 10.38 35.04
CA VAL A 519 47.90 9.81 36.38
C VAL A 519 49.32 10.05 36.88
N SER A 520 49.55 11.19 37.51
CA SER A 520 50.57 11.27 38.55
C SER A 520 50.21 12.29 39.63
N LYS A 521 50.27 11.82 40.87
CA LYS A 521 50.19 12.51 42.18
C LYS A 521 48.84 12.47 42.90
N SER A 522 48.71 11.50 43.80
CA SER A 522 48.91 11.79 45.23
C SER A 522 49.01 10.47 46.01
N VAL A 523 50.21 10.23 46.55
CA VAL A 523 50.41 9.36 47.70
C VAL A 523 49.72 10.03 48.88
N ASP A 524 48.77 9.34 49.51
CA ASP A 524 48.67 9.44 50.96
C ASP A 524 48.19 8.11 51.55
N SER A 525 48.95 7.68 52.54
CA SER A 525 48.86 6.41 53.21
C SER A 525 48.15 6.60 54.55
N THR A 526 47.00 5.96 54.75
CA THR A 526 46.49 5.70 56.10
C THR A 526 46.12 4.25 56.25
N VAL A 527 47.05 3.56 56.91
CA VAL A 527 46.91 2.31 57.64
C VAL A 527 45.74 2.42 58.63
N THR A 528 44.88 1.39 58.67
CA THR A 528 44.47 0.68 59.90
C THR A 528 43.41 -0.37 59.55
N ASP A 529 43.83 -1.64 59.47
CA ASP A 529 42.97 -2.77 59.78
C ASP A 529 43.05 -3.02 61.29
N ILE A 530 41.91 -3.19 61.93
CA ILE A 530 41.75 -3.84 63.24
C ILE A 530 40.83 -5.04 63.01
N ASP A 531 41.32 -6.19 63.46
CA ASP A 531 40.71 -7.52 63.41
C ASP A 531 39.23 -7.59 63.87
N ASN A 532 38.37 -8.11 62.99
CA ASN A 532 37.40 -9.23 63.18
C ASN A 532 36.26 -9.19 62.15
#